data_AF-A0A6B2UMV7-F1
#
_entry.id   AF-A0A6B2UMV7-F1
#
_cell.length_a   1.000
_cell.length_b   1.000
_cell.length_c   1.000
_cell.angle_alpha   90.00
_cell.angle_beta   90.00
_cell.angle_gamma   90.00
#
_symmetry.space_group_name_H-M   'P 1'
#
loop_
_entity.id
_entity.type
_entity.pdbx_description
1 polymer ?
#
loop_
_entity_poly.entity_id
_entity_poly.type
_entity_poly.pdbx_seq_one_letter_code
_entity_poly.pdbx_strand_id
1 'polypeptide(L)'
;MAKKSKIAKNDKRREIVARHAARRAELKEILRRPDSGEADRSAALRELRRQPRDASATRMRNRDSVDGRPRGHLRMFGLSRVRFREQAHAGFLPGVTKSSW
;
A
#
# COMPACT_ATOMS: atom_id res chain seq x y z
N MET A 1 16.01 -11.43 -4.62
CA MET A 1 15.88 -9.99 -4.31
C MET A 1 15.21 -9.26 -5.46
N ALA A 2 14.44 -8.21 -5.17
CA ALA A 2 13.88 -7.33 -6.20
C ALA A 2 14.93 -6.35 -6.74
N LYS A 3 14.73 -5.88 -7.99
CA LYS A 3 15.57 -4.81 -8.58
C LYS A 3 15.43 -3.53 -7.74
N LYS A 4 16.54 -2.86 -7.44
CA LYS A 4 16.57 -1.57 -6.69
C LYS A 4 15.59 -0.54 -7.28
N SER A 5 15.54 -0.42 -8.61
CA SER A 5 14.61 0.48 -9.30
C SER A 5 13.12 0.17 -9.04
N LYS A 6 12.76 -1.10 -8.79
CA LYS A 6 11.38 -1.49 -8.47
C LYS A 6 11.01 -1.22 -7.03
N ILE A 7 11.99 -1.24 -6.11
CA ILE A 7 11.82 -0.86 -4.71
C ILE A 7 11.60 0.66 -4.66
N ALA A 8 12.54 1.44 -5.23
CA ALA A 8 12.45 2.90 -5.30
C ALA A 8 11.14 3.39 -5.97
N LYS A 9 10.67 2.71 -7.03
CA LYS A 9 9.38 3.04 -7.66
C LYS A 9 8.18 2.82 -6.72
N ASN A 10 8.24 1.81 -5.85
CA ASN A 10 7.17 1.55 -4.88
C ASN A 10 7.21 2.57 -3.73
N ASP A 11 8.41 2.98 -3.30
CA ASP A 11 8.58 3.99 -2.26
C ASP A 11 8.10 5.37 -2.73
N LYS A 12 8.46 5.77 -3.95
CA LYS A 12 7.88 6.95 -4.60
C LYS A 12 6.36 6.92 -4.63
N ARG A 13 5.74 5.75 -4.87
CA ARG A 13 4.28 5.62 -4.81
C ARG A 13 3.73 5.81 -3.40
N ARG A 14 4.41 5.29 -2.37
CA ARG A 14 4.01 5.50 -0.97
C ARG A 14 3.98 6.99 -0.62
N GLU A 15 5.01 7.73 -1.02
CA GLU A 15 5.09 9.18 -0.81
C GLU A 15 3.97 9.93 -1.53
N ILE A 16 3.73 9.63 -2.82
CA ILE A 16 2.67 10.27 -3.60
C ILE A 16 1.29 9.95 -3.01
N VAL A 17 1.05 8.69 -2.62
CA VAL A 17 -0.21 8.28 -1.99
C VAL A 17 -0.41 9.03 -0.69
N ALA A 18 0.60 9.11 0.18
CA ALA A 18 0.52 9.84 1.44
C ALA A 18 0.16 11.32 1.22
N ARG A 19 0.80 11.97 0.24
CA ARG A 19 0.53 13.37 -0.11
C ARG A 19 -0.91 13.63 -0.55
N HIS A 20 -1.52 12.71 -1.28
CA HIS A 20 -2.86 12.88 -1.85
C HIS A 20 -3.97 12.17 -1.07
N ALA A 21 -3.66 11.44 0.01
CA ALA A 21 -4.60 10.57 0.69
C ALA A 21 -5.84 11.32 1.22
N ALA A 22 -5.62 12.41 1.95
CA ALA A 22 -6.70 13.22 2.54
C ALA A 22 -7.62 13.78 1.46
N ARG A 23 -7.06 14.52 0.48
CA ARG A 23 -7.85 15.12 -0.60
C ARG A 23 -8.62 14.09 -1.41
N ARG A 24 -8.03 12.91 -1.68
CA ARG A 24 -8.72 11.83 -2.40
C ARG A 24 -9.85 11.21 -1.59
N ALA A 25 -9.73 11.15 -0.26
CA ALA A 25 -10.79 10.66 0.60
C ALA A 25 -12.00 11.62 0.56
N GLU A 26 -11.76 12.93 0.68
CA GLU A 26 -12.80 13.96 0.55
C GLU A 26 -13.53 13.89 -0.80
N LEU A 27 -12.79 13.90 -1.91
CA LEU A 27 -13.38 13.83 -3.24
C LEU A 27 -14.20 12.56 -3.46
N LYS A 28 -13.72 11.43 -2.95
CA LYS A 28 -14.46 10.17 -3.02
C LYS A 28 -15.71 10.17 -2.14
N GLU A 29 -15.67 10.86 -1.00
CA GLU A 29 -16.82 11.01 -0.12
C GLU A 29 -17.92 11.85 -0.78
N ILE A 30 -17.56 12.95 -1.45
CA ILE A 30 -18.49 13.75 -2.26
C ILE A 30 -19.17 12.87 -3.33
N LEU A 31 -18.41 12.00 -3.99
CA LEU A 31 -18.95 11.10 -5.01
C LEU A 31 -19.80 9.95 -4.45
N ARG A 32 -19.50 9.50 -3.22
CA ARG A 32 -20.23 8.42 -2.54
C ARG A 32 -21.59 8.89 -2.03
N ARG A 33 -21.70 10.14 -1.58
CA ARG A 33 -22.92 10.70 -0.99
C ARG A 33 -24.03 10.84 -2.04
N PRO A 34 -25.26 10.34 -1.75
CA PRO A 34 -26.39 10.43 -2.68
C PRO A 34 -26.90 11.87 -2.85
N ASP A 35 -26.73 12.71 -1.83
CA ASP A 35 -27.28 14.08 -1.78
C ASP A 35 -26.35 15.14 -2.39
N SER A 36 -25.17 14.75 -2.86
CA SER A 36 -24.25 15.68 -3.51
C SER A 36 -24.85 16.18 -4.83
N GLY A 37 -24.88 17.50 -5.00
CA GLY A 37 -25.34 18.13 -6.23
C GLY A 37 -24.52 17.68 -7.46
N GLU A 38 -25.17 17.65 -8.62
CA GLU A 38 -24.52 17.20 -9.87
C GLU A 38 -23.28 18.04 -10.22
N ALA A 39 -23.33 19.35 -9.94
CA ALA A 39 -22.20 20.26 -10.11
C ALA A 39 -20.98 19.84 -9.27
N ASP A 40 -21.19 19.56 -7.99
CA ASP A 40 -20.13 19.14 -7.05
C ASP A 40 -19.54 17.78 -7.44
N ARG A 41 -20.40 16.84 -7.86
CA ARG A 41 -19.95 15.54 -8.38
C ARG A 41 -19.09 15.69 -9.62
N SER A 42 -19.52 16.52 -10.57
CA SER A 42 -18.78 16.77 -11.80
C SER A 42 -17.41 17.41 -11.53
N ALA A 43 -17.35 18.37 -10.59
CA ALA A 43 -16.12 19.03 -10.16
C ALA A 43 -15.18 18.04 -9.44
N ALA A 44 -15.72 17.22 -8.54
CA ALA A 44 -14.94 16.22 -7.82
C ALA A 44 -14.35 15.15 -8.76
N LEU A 45 -15.12 14.69 -9.76
CA LEU A 45 -14.62 13.79 -10.80
C LEU A 45 -13.50 14.43 -11.63
N ARG A 46 -13.67 15.69 -12.03
CA ARG A 46 -12.67 16.44 -12.81
C ARG A 46 -11.36 16.57 -12.03
N GLU A 47 -11.44 16.91 -10.75
CA GLU A 47 -10.25 17.01 -9.91
C GLU A 47 -9.59 15.66 -9.68
N LEU A 48 -10.36 14.62 -9.38
CA LEU A 48 -9.84 13.27 -9.13
C LEU A 48 -9.11 12.70 -10.36
N ARG A 49 -9.60 13.02 -11.58
CA ARG A 49 -8.99 12.66 -12.86
C ARG A 49 -7.71 13.45 -13.16
N ARG A 50 -7.62 14.70 -12.71
CA ARG A 50 -6.43 15.56 -12.88
C ARG A 50 -5.24 15.09 -12.02
N GLN A 51 -5.51 14.43 -10.89
CA GLN A 51 -4.46 13.97 -9.99
C GLN A 51 -3.60 12.83 -10.59
N PRO A 52 -2.33 12.66 -10.15
CA PRO A 52 -1.46 11.61 -10.67
C PRO A 52 -2.04 10.21 -10.48
N ARG A 53 -1.88 9.32 -11.47
CA ARG A 53 -2.37 7.91 -11.37
C ARG A 53 -1.77 7.17 -10.17
N ASP A 54 -0.49 7.43 -9.87
CA ASP A 54 0.23 6.82 -8.76
C ASP A 54 -0.23 7.32 -7.37
N ALA A 55 -1.10 8.34 -7.30
CA ALA A 55 -1.78 8.73 -6.07
C ALA A 55 -2.88 7.73 -5.62
N SER A 56 -3.22 6.76 -6.45
CA SER A 56 -4.11 5.68 -6.06
C SER A 56 -3.39 4.63 -5.21
N ALA A 57 -3.86 4.43 -3.97
CA ALA A 57 -3.31 3.44 -3.04
C ALA A 57 -3.29 2.01 -3.59
N THR A 58 -4.22 1.67 -4.50
CA THR A 58 -4.30 0.35 -5.16
C THR A 58 -3.06 -0.01 -5.99
N ARG A 59 -2.25 0.98 -6.38
CA ARG A 59 -1.02 0.77 -7.18
C ARG A 59 0.22 0.48 -6.34
N MET A 60 0.13 0.67 -5.03
CA MET A 60 1.17 0.26 -4.10
C MET A 60 1.16 -1.27 -3.96
N ARG A 61 2.34 -1.86 -3.78
CA ARG A 61 2.47 -3.28 -3.51
C ARG A 61 3.18 -3.48 -2.18
N ASN A 62 2.64 -4.36 -1.34
CA ASN A 62 3.38 -4.83 -0.18
C ASN A 62 4.56 -5.68 -0.65
N ARG A 63 5.74 -5.28 -0.20
CA ARG A 63 7.02 -5.91 -0.50
C ARG A 63 7.68 -6.24 0.83
N ASP A 64 8.46 -7.31 0.83
CA ASP A 64 9.39 -7.60 1.91
C ASP A 64 10.26 -6.37 2.21
N SER A 65 10.39 -6.01 3.49
CA SER A 65 11.20 -4.89 3.96
C SER A 65 12.70 -5.09 3.73
N VAL A 66 13.17 -6.34 3.65
CA VAL A 66 14.60 -6.65 3.50
C VAL A 66 15.00 -6.76 2.03
N ASP A 67 14.33 -7.64 1.28
CA ASP A 67 14.77 -8.01 -0.07
C ASP A 67 13.85 -7.50 -1.20
N GLY A 68 12.74 -6.84 -0.84
CA GLY A 68 11.76 -6.27 -1.76
C GLY A 68 10.86 -7.29 -2.48
N ARG A 69 10.85 -8.57 -2.09
CA ARG A 69 10.03 -9.63 -2.71
C ARG A 69 8.54 -9.23 -2.69
N PRO A 70 7.85 -9.21 -3.86
CA PRO A 70 6.48 -8.67 -3.97
C PRO A 70 5.36 -9.69 -3.70
N ARG A 71 5.71 -10.92 -3.30
CA ARG A 71 4.79 -12.07 -3.17
C ARG A 71 5.04 -12.83 -1.87
N GLY A 72 3.99 -13.45 -1.34
CA GLY A 72 4.05 -14.19 -0.08
C GLY A 72 4.41 -13.27 1.10
N HIS A 73 3.88 -12.05 1.11
CA HIS A 73 4.16 -11.06 2.15
C HIS A 73 3.19 -11.23 3.32
N LEU A 74 3.73 -11.32 4.53
CA LEU A 74 2.98 -11.40 5.78
C LEU A 74 2.87 -9.99 6.37
N ARG A 75 1.67 -9.42 6.36
CA ARG A 75 1.44 -8.01 6.77
C ARG A 75 1.85 -7.74 8.23
N MET A 76 1.60 -8.70 9.12
CA MET A 76 1.94 -8.59 10.55
C MET A 76 3.46 -8.41 10.77
N PHE A 77 4.28 -9.07 9.96
CA PHE A 77 5.74 -9.04 10.12
C PHE A 77 6.44 -8.10 9.12
N GLY A 78 5.76 -7.68 8.05
CA GLY A 78 6.38 -6.87 7.00
C GLY A 78 7.34 -7.65 6.07
N LEU A 79 7.42 -8.97 6.21
CA LEU A 79 8.41 -9.83 5.55
C LEU A 79 7.77 -10.74 4.49
N SER A 80 8.59 -11.27 3.58
CA SER A 80 8.16 -12.42 2.77
C SER A 80 8.21 -13.71 3.56
N ARG A 81 7.48 -14.74 3.12
CA ARG A 81 7.44 -16.07 3.75
C ARG A 81 8.82 -16.72 3.91
N VAL A 82 9.78 -16.38 3.04
CA VAL A 82 11.14 -16.95 3.08
C VAL A 82 11.92 -16.28 4.22
N ARG A 83 11.97 -14.94 4.22
CA ARG A 83 12.62 -14.16 5.29
C ARG A 83 11.96 -14.36 6.65
N PHE A 84 10.64 -14.47 6.68
CA PHE A 84 9.91 -14.81 7.89
C PHE A 84 10.37 -16.15 8.46
N ARG A 85 10.47 -17.20 7.63
CA ARG A 85 10.95 -18.51 8.06
C ARG A 85 12.40 -18.44 8.58
N GLU A 86 13.28 -17.74 7.86
CA GLU A 86 14.68 -17.56 8.29
C GLU A 86 14.77 -16.84 9.65
N GLN A 87 14.04 -15.73 9.82
CA GLN A 87 14.05 -14.97 11.08
C GLN A 87 13.38 -15.72 12.23
N ALA A 88 12.31 -16.47 11.96
CA ALA A 88 11.67 -17.33 12.95
C ALA A 88 12.63 -18.44 13.41
N HIS A 89 13.32 -19.11 12.48
CA HIS A 89 14.30 -20.13 12.83
C HIS A 89 15.52 -19.57 13.59
N ALA A 90 15.91 -18.34 13.30
CA ALA A 90 16.99 -17.65 14.02
C ALA A 90 16.56 -17.07 15.38
N GLY A 91 15.28 -17.14 15.75
CA GLY A 91 14.77 -16.59 17.02
C GLY A 91 14.64 -15.06 17.05
N PHE A 92 14.70 -14.38 15.90
CA PHE A 92 14.56 -12.91 15.83
C PHE A 92 13.10 -12.41 15.91
N LEU A 93 12.13 -13.32 15.86
CA LEU A 93 10.71 -12.99 15.94
C LEU A 93 10.17 -13.38 17.33
N PRO A 94 9.88 -12.41 18.22
CA PRO A 94 9.39 -12.70 19.57
C PRO A 94 8.08 -13.47 19.55
N GLY A 95 7.98 -14.50 20.38
CA GLY A 95 6.76 -15.30 20.54
C GLY A 95 6.40 -16.20 19.34
N VAL A 96 7.28 -16.32 18.33
CA VAL A 96 7.05 -17.20 17.19
C VAL A 96 7.71 -18.55 17.42
N THR A 97 6.90 -19.60 17.56
CA THR A 97 7.35 -20.99 17.67
C THR A 97 6.60 -21.87 16.66
N LYS A 98 7.10 -23.09 16.43
CA LYS A 98 6.35 -24.08 15.63
C LYS A 98 5.18 -24.57 16.47
N SER A 99 3.96 -24.46 15.93
CA SER A 99 2.75 -24.94 16.58
C SER A 99 2.44 -26.37 16.14
N SER A 100 1.93 -27.18 17.06
CA SER A 100 1.38 -28.52 16.83
C SER A 100 0.06 -28.63 17.60
N TRP A 101 -0.99 -29.06 16.92
CA TRP A 101 -2.31 -29.33 17.49
C TRP A 101 -2.86 -30.62 16.90
#